data_AF-A0A930ZBG9-F1
#
_entry.id   AF-A0A930ZBG9-F1
#
_cell.length_a   1.000
_cell.length_b   1.000
_cell.length_c   1.000
_cell.angle_alpha   90.00
_cell.angle_beta   90.00
_cell.angle_gamma   90.00
#
_symmetry.space_group_name_H-M   'P 1'
#
loop_
_entity.id
_entity.type
_entity.pdbx_description
1 polymer ?
#
loop_
_entity_poly.entity_id
_entity_poly.type
_entity_poly.pdbx_seq_one_letter_code
_entity_poly.pdbx_strand_id
1 'polypeptide(L)'
;MHTRQTRGLRGFAIIMSVSWGVAILVSAAATPAQAVTPVITSPTAGTTVSGTVPISVSANSGSKVKFLVDGQLIAAVQQNTYDWNSSRVTNGSHILSVVVDTSAGTVVGTNSINVTVQNSAVAASAAGAAAPARVPSNNAQKPHKTPRTHNLARGLVVRVVRNHLVGRGNRPVRLLGVNRSGTEYQCVSNAGIFDGPSDDASVASMAAWKMNAVRVPLNEDCWLGINGVNPAYSGPKYRQAIVAYVATLRKYGLYAILDLHWNAPGKTLATGQQEMADADHSPAFWTSVANTFKKDRAVIFDLYNEPHGAASNWSCWLHGCTTNAGWQAAGMQTLLNAVRGTGAGNVVMASGGSWGNDLSGWLSNKPKDPKHALIASIHVYDTSGCNSPSCYNSELPSLTAAVPVVAGEFGEHDCTDSSVVNPLMSWFDSHNASYLAWSWNVGACSAGPSLISGWSGAPNSYGIGVADHLPAMKQ
;
A
#
# COMPACT_ATOMS: atom_id res chain seq x y z
N MET A 1 -3.18 63.78 79.45
CA MET A 1 -1.70 63.83 79.44
C MET A 1 -1.16 62.60 78.71
N HIS A 2 0.00 62.74 78.07
CA HIS A 2 0.88 61.74 77.44
C HIS A 2 0.34 60.61 76.52
N THR A 3 1.06 60.47 75.41
CA THR A 3 0.92 59.54 74.29
C THR A 3 1.84 58.31 74.41
N ARG A 4 1.49 57.24 73.69
CA ARG A 4 2.41 56.24 73.10
C ARG A 4 1.86 55.94 71.68
N GLN A 5 2.61 56.11 70.58
CA GLN A 5 3.70 55.26 70.05
C GLN A 5 3.28 53.80 69.82
N THR A 6 3.58 53.10 68.71
CA THR A 6 4.01 53.37 67.29
C THR A 6 3.53 52.13 66.47
N ARG A 7 3.62 51.94 65.13
CA ARG A 7 4.50 52.39 64.03
C ARG A 7 3.70 52.39 62.71
N GLY A 8 4.20 53.05 61.65
CA GLY A 8 3.66 52.92 60.29
C GLY A 8 4.52 52.01 59.39
N LEU A 9 3.89 51.36 58.40
CA LEU A 9 4.57 50.80 57.23
C LEU A 9 4.40 51.73 56.03
N ARG A 10 5.43 51.85 55.20
CA ARG A 10 5.38 52.56 53.91
C ARG A 10 5.03 51.58 52.80
N GLY A 11 3.94 51.82 52.08
CA GLY A 11 3.66 51.13 50.82
C GLY A 11 4.50 51.71 49.68
N PHE A 12 5.23 50.86 48.94
CA PHE A 12 5.79 51.20 47.64
C PHE A 12 4.80 50.77 46.55
N ALA A 13 4.34 51.73 45.74
CA ALA A 13 3.60 51.44 44.52
C ALA A 13 4.57 51.41 43.33
N ILE A 14 4.69 50.27 42.65
CA ILE A 14 5.47 50.15 41.40
C ILE A 14 4.51 50.35 40.24
N ILE A 15 4.71 51.41 39.46
CA ILE A 15 3.99 51.66 38.21
C ILE A 15 4.78 51.00 37.08
N MET A 16 4.28 49.89 36.53
CA MET A 16 4.78 49.32 35.28
C MET A 16 4.03 49.91 34.10
N SER A 17 4.71 50.71 33.28
CA SER A 17 4.21 51.18 31.99
C SER A 17 4.42 50.11 30.91
N VAL A 18 3.34 49.63 30.31
CA VAL A 18 3.39 48.65 29.21
C VAL A 18 3.43 49.38 27.86
N SER A 19 4.62 49.50 27.28
CA SER A 19 4.81 50.09 25.94
C SER A 19 4.51 49.06 24.84
N TRP A 20 3.47 49.31 24.03
CA TRP A 20 3.15 48.49 22.86
C TRP A 20 4.02 48.91 21.67
N GLY A 21 5.07 48.12 21.37
CA GLY A 21 5.90 48.31 20.18
C GLY A 21 5.29 47.64 18.95
N VAL A 22 4.85 48.44 17.96
CA VAL A 22 4.39 47.92 16.66
C VAL A 22 5.59 47.64 15.76
N ALA A 23 5.88 46.38 15.51
CA ALA A 23 6.92 45.96 14.57
C ALA A 23 6.40 46.01 13.12
N ILE A 24 6.77 47.05 12.37
CA ILE A 24 6.46 47.14 10.93
C ILE A 24 7.50 46.32 10.16
N LEU A 25 7.08 45.14 9.67
CA LEU A 25 7.88 44.34 8.74
C LEU A 25 7.83 44.97 7.35
N VAL A 26 8.88 45.71 6.99
CA VAL A 26 9.13 46.14 5.61
C VAL A 26 9.64 44.94 4.82
N SER A 27 8.75 44.28 4.06
CA SER A 27 9.14 43.23 3.11
C SER A 27 9.96 43.85 1.98
N ALA A 28 11.23 43.47 1.85
CA ALA A 28 12.02 43.82 0.68
C ALA A 28 11.37 43.22 -0.58
N ALA A 29 11.13 44.04 -1.60
CA ALA A 29 10.62 43.56 -2.88
C ALA A 29 11.65 42.62 -3.52
N ALA A 30 11.27 41.38 -3.79
CA ALA A 30 12.15 40.42 -4.45
C ALA A 30 12.55 40.92 -5.83
N THR A 31 13.84 40.90 -6.13
CA THR A 31 14.33 41.19 -7.49
C THR A 31 13.76 40.16 -8.47
N PRO A 32 13.23 40.58 -9.63
CA PRO A 32 12.60 39.67 -10.58
C PRO A 32 13.62 38.65 -11.08
N ALA A 33 13.22 37.38 -11.07
CA ALA A 33 14.08 36.27 -11.45
C ALA A 33 14.50 36.40 -12.92
N GLN A 34 15.81 36.54 -13.17
CA GLN A 34 16.34 36.68 -14.52
C GLN A 34 16.23 35.35 -15.27
N ALA A 35 15.57 35.38 -16.44
CA ALA A 35 15.45 34.20 -17.29
C ALA A 35 16.82 33.74 -17.81
N VAL A 36 16.99 32.43 -17.91
CA VAL A 36 18.19 31.75 -18.44
C VAL A 36 17.80 30.81 -19.56
N THR A 37 18.67 30.64 -20.54
CA THR A 37 18.52 29.59 -21.56
C THR A 37 19.48 28.44 -21.20
N PRO A 38 19.03 27.42 -20.45
CA PRO A 38 19.88 26.26 -20.20
C PRO A 38 20.12 25.50 -21.49
N VAL A 39 21.23 24.78 -21.56
CA VAL A 39 21.56 23.89 -22.67
C VAL A 39 22.05 22.57 -22.06
N ILE A 40 21.45 21.45 -22.48
CA ILE A 40 21.98 20.12 -22.18
C ILE A 40 23.25 19.93 -23.03
N THR A 41 24.40 19.88 -22.37
CA THR A 41 25.74 19.77 -23.02
C THR A 41 26.22 18.33 -23.13
N SER A 42 25.67 17.43 -22.30
CA SER A 42 25.84 15.98 -22.37
C SER A 42 24.52 15.32 -21.93
N PRO A 43 24.10 14.19 -22.54
CA PRO A 43 24.53 13.72 -23.85
C PRO A 43 24.13 14.71 -24.95
N THR A 44 24.65 14.58 -26.17
CA THR A 44 24.25 15.45 -27.30
C THR A 44 23.02 14.90 -28.02
N ALA A 45 22.22 15.78 -28.62
CA ALA A 45 20.97 15.41 -29.30
C ALA A 45 21.21 14.38 -30.42
N GLY A 46 20.37 13.34 -30.47
CA GLY A 46 20.44 12.24 -31.44
C GLY A 46 21.42 11.12 -31.09
N THR A 47 22.18 11.22 -29.99
CA THR A 47 23.09 10.15 -29.57
C THR A 47 22.37 8.88 -29.11
N THR A 48 23.06 7.74 -29.25
CA THR A 48 22.64 6.48 -28.62
C THR A 48 23.36 6.32 -27.28
N VAL A 49 22.63 5.92 -26.24
CA VAL A 49 23.10 5.86 -24.84
C VAL A 49 22.67 4.56 -24.16
N SER A 50 23.40 4.14 -23.13
CA SER A 50 23.17 2.86 -22.42
C SER A 50 23.83 2.85 -21.04
N GLY A 51 23.23 2.20 -20.04
CA GLY A 51 23.77 2.18 -18.68
C GLY A 51 23.71 3.56 -18.00
N THR A 52 24.72 3.91 -17.21
CA THR A 52 24.81 5.23 -16.56
C THR A 52 25.26 6.32 -17.54
N VAL A 53 24.47 7.39 -17.63
CA VAL A 53 24.61 8.47 -18.61
C VAL A 53 24.64 9.82 -17.87
N PRO A 54 25.78 10.54 -17.85
CA PRO A 54 25.84 11.86 -17.22
C PRO A 54 25.10 12.90 -18.07
N ILE A 55 23.96 13.38 -17.56
CA ILE A 55 23.24 14.51 -18.13
C ILE A 55 23.83 15.79 -17.52
N SER A 56 24.42 16.67 -18.33
CA SER A 56 25.07 17.90 -17.88
C SER A 56 24.43 19.14 -18.52
N VAL A 57 24.34 20.25 -17.77
CA VAL A 57 23.56 21.44 -18.14
C VAL A 57 24.35 22.73 -17.90
N SER A 58 24.26 23.70 -18.83
CA SER A 58 24.71 25.07 -18.57
C SER A 58 23.67 25.86 -17.74
N ALA A 59 23.81 25.87 -16.42
CA ALA A 59 22.95 26.65 -15.51
C ALA A 59 23.75 27.50 -14.50
N ASN A 60 23.13 28.54 -13.94
CA ASN A 60 23.77 29.46 -13.00
C ASN A 60 24.01 28.82 -11.63
N SER A 61 25.15 29.13 -11.00
CA SER A 61 25.52 28.66 -9.67
C SER A 61 24.43 28.95 -8.62
N GLY A 62 23.95 27.91 -7.93
CA GLY A 62 22.91 28.02 -6.90
C GLY A 62 21.47 27.92 -7.42
N SER A 63 21.26 27.70 -8.72
CA SER A 63 19.95 27.30 -9.26
C SER A 63 19.62 25.86 -8.87
N LYS A 64 18.33 25.51 -8.84
CA LYS A 64 17.87 24.12 -8.70
C LYS A 64 17.57 23.56 -10.08
N VAL A 65 18.28 22.50 -10.48
CA VAL A 65 18.13 21.85 -11.79
C VAL A 65 17.28 20.58 -11.64
N LYS A 66 16.11 20.58 -12.26
CA LYS A 66 15.24 19.42 -12.44
C LYS A 66 15.63 18.71 -13.74
N PHE A 67 15.91 17.41 -13.65
CA PHE A 67 16.18 16.53 -14.78
C PHE A 67 14.97 15.63 -15.03
N LEU A 68 14.59 15.45 -16.29
CA LEU A 68 13.40 14.70 -16.69
C LEU A 68 13.70 13.79 -17.89
N VAL A 69 13.02 12.64 -17.95
CA VAL A 69 12.95 11.75 -19.13
C VAL A 69 11.47 11.62 -19.52
N ASP A 70 11.15 11.88 -20.79
CA ASP A 70 9.79 11.84 -21.35
C ASP A 70 8.76 12.68 -20.55
N GLY A 71 9.24 13.74 -19.90
CA GLY A 71 8.43 14.61 -19.04
C GLY A 71 8.28 14.14 -17.59
N GLN A 72 8.78 12.95 -17.22
CA GLN A 72 8.84 12.49 -15.83
C GLN A 72 10.10 12.99 -15.13
N LEU A 73 9.95 13.55 -13.92
CA LEU A 73 11.06 14.05 -13.11
C LEU A 73 11.90 12.88 -12.56
N ILE A 74 13.17 12.79 -12.98
CA ILE A 74 14.11 11.75 -12.50
C ILE A 74 15.02 12.25 -11.37
N ALA A 75 15.26 13.55 -11.28
CA ALA A 75 16.06 14.18 -10.22
C ALA A 75 15.79 15.68 -10.10
N ALA A 76 16.02 16.26 -8.91
CA ALA A 76 15.99 17.71 -8.70
C ALA A 76 17.10 18.12 -7.73
N VAL A 77 18.21 18.63 -8.27
CA VAL A 77 19.51 18.79 -7.58
C VAL A 77 20.00 20.24 -7.65
N GLN A 78 21.05 20.59 -6.90
CA GLN A 78 21.74 21.90 -6.99
C GLN A 78 23.00 21.84 -7.87
N GLN A 79 23.36 20.64 -8.34
CA GLN A 79 24.44 20.37 -9.26
C GLN A 79 23.97 20.55 -10.71
N ASN A 80 24.87 21.05 -11.56
CA ASN A 80 24.64 21.17 -13.02
C ASN A 80 24.73 19.82 -13.77
N THR A 81 24.72 18.69 -13.07
CA THR A 81 24.83 17.35 -13.66
C THR A 81 24.08 16.30 -12.85
N TYR A 82 23.61 15.25 -13.52
CA TYR A 82 22.97 14.08 -12.91
C TYR A 82 23.30 12.79 -13.68
N ASP A 83 23.72 11.75 -12.97
CA ASP A 83 24.02 10.42 -13.53
C ASP A 83 22.72 9.61 -13.71
N TRP A 84 22.09 9.75 -14.88
CA TRP A 84 20.89 9.03 -15.23
C TRP A 84 21.21 7.60 -15.63
N ASN A 85 20.70 6.61 -14.89
CA ASN A 85 20.76 5.22 -15.32
C ASN A 85 19.68 4.94 -16.38
N SER A 86 20.08 4.98 -17.66
CA SER A 86 19.23 4.66 -18.82
C SER A 86 18.77 3.20 -18.89
N SER A 87 19.31 2.29 -18.06
CA SER A 87 18.75 0.94 -17.91
C SER A 87 17.41 0.90 -17.17
N ARG A 88 16.93 2.04 -16.66
CA ARG A 88 15.61 2.21 -16.03
C ARG A 88 14.49 2.54 -17.01
N VAL A 89 14.80 2.74 -18.30
CA VAL A 89 13.80 2.92 -19.36
C VAL A 89 13.96 1.86 -20.46
N THR A 90 12.95 1.75 -21.32
CA THR A 90 12.95 0.87 -22.50
C THR A 90 14.07 1.21 -23.47
N ASN A 91 14.42 0.27 -24.37
CA ASN A 91 15.19 0.64 -25.55
C ASN A 91 14.25 1.30 -26.58
N GLY A 92 14.60 2.52 -27.03
CA GLY A 92 13.71 3.35 -27.84
C GLY A 92 14.20 4.80 -27.95
N SER A 93 13.37 5.68 -28.50
CA SER A 93 13.62 7.13 -28.51
C SER A 93 13.07 7.76 -27.23
N HIS A 94 13.87 8.58 -26.55
CA HIS A 94 13.54 9.20 -25.27
C HIS A 94 13.91 10.68 -25.26
N ILE A 95 13.04 11.53 -24.71
CA ILE A 95 13.27 12.98 -24.61
C ILE A 95 13.87 13.29 -23.23
N LEU A 96 15.12 13.73 -23.22
CA LEU A 96 15.73 14.32 -22.02
C LEU A 96 15.34 15.79 -21.95
N SER A 97 14.74 16.20 -20.85
CA SER A 97 14.35 17.59 -20.59
C SER A 97 14.94 18.08 -19.28
N VAL A 98 15.24 19.37 -19.19
CA VAL A 98 15.70 20.01 -17.96
C VAL A 98 14.92 21.30 -17.71
N VAL A 99 14.61 21.55 -16.44
CA VAL A 99 13.94 22.76 -15.95
C VAL A 99 14.81 23.36 -14.86
N VAL A 100 15.13 24.65 -14.97
CA VAL A 100 15.96 25.37 -14.01
C VAL A 100 15.07 26.31 -13.20
N ASP A 101 15.08 26.14 -11.87
CA ASP A 101 14.43 27.04 -10.93
C ASP A 101 15.45 27.96 -10.24
N THR A 102 14.99 29.12 -9.75
CA THR A 102 15.68 29.86 -8.68
C THR A 102 15.68 29.06 -7.37
N SER A 103 16.52 29.47 -6.42
CA SER A 103 16.46 28.99 -5.03
C SER A 103 15.12 29.24 -4.33
N ALA A 104 14.28 30.16 -4.86
CA ALA A 104 12.91 30.42 -4.41
C ALA A 104 11.83 29.60 -5.15
N GLY A 105 12.22 28.69 -6.07
CA GLY A 105 11.30 27.79 -6.79
C GLY A 105 10.67 28.36 -8.05
N THR A 106 11.04 29.57 -8.49
CA THR A 106 10.55 30.16 -9.75
C THR A 106 11.28 29.54 -10.94
N VAL A 107 10.55 28.94 -11.89
CA VAL A 107 11.14 28.48 -13.16
C VAL A 107 11.72 29.67 -13.93
N VAL A 108 12.99 29.57 -14.33
CA VAL A 108 13.73 30.60 -15.08
C VAL A 108 14.21 30.12 -16.46
N GLY A 109 14.17 28.82 -16.75
CA GLY A 109 14.54 28.30 -18.07
C GLY A 109 14.23 26.82 -18.25
N THR A 110 14.09 26.39 -19.51
CA THR A 110 13.91 24.97 -19.87
C THR A 110 14.68 24.63 -21.15
N ASN A 111 15.05 23.36 -21.32
CA ASN A 111 15.67 22.84 -22.54
C ASN A 111 15.36 21.35 -22.70
N SER A 112 15.38 20.82 -23.93
CA SER A 112 15.21 19.40 -24.18
C SER A 112 15.96 18.92 -25.42
N ILE A 113 16.30 17.63 -25.43
CA ILE A 113 16.93 16.90 -26.53
C ILE A 113 16.31 15.51 -26.65
N ASN A 114 16.38 14.91 -27.85
CA ASN A 114 16.04 13.50 -28.04
C ASN A 114 17.32 12.63 -28.02
N VAL A 115 17.25 11.44 -27.43
CA VAL A 115 18.30 10.42 -27.43
C VAL A 115 17.71 9.05 -27.76
N THR A 116 18.54 8.10 -28.19
CA THR A 116 18.13 6.70 -28.35
C THR A 116 18.73 5.86 -27.22
N VAL A 117 17.90 5.14 -26.46
CA VAL A 117 18.36 4.21 -25.43
C VAL A 117 18.56 2.83 -26.04
N GLN A 118 19.73 2.23 -25.83
CA GLN A 118 20.07 0.89 -26.31
C GLN A 118 20.85 0.10 -25.24
N ASN A 119 20.19 -0.25 -24.14
CA ASN A 119 20.75 -1.16 -23.16
C ASN A 119 20.92 -2.56 -23.77
N SER A 120 22.11 -3.14 -23.61
CA SER A 120 22.33 -4.55 -23.98
C SER A 120 21.58 -5.47 -23.01
N ALA A 121 20.86 -6.45 -23.54
CA ALA A 121 20.27 -7.50 -22.71
C ALA A 121 21.39 -8.30 -22.02
N VAL A 122 21.31 -8.46 -20.70
CA VAL A 122 22.29 -9.25 -19.94
C VAL A 122 22.16 -10.71 -20.35
N ALA A 123 23.14 -11.19 -21.12
CA ALA A 123 23.14 -12.56 -21.64
C ALA A 123 23.34 -13.57 -20.50
N ALA A 124 22.36 -14.45 -20.29
CA ALA A 124 22.54 -15.63 -19.46
C ALA A 124 23.64 -16.51 -20.06
N SER A 125 24.68 -16.84 -19.29
CA SER A 125 25.84 -17.58 -19.79
C SER A 125 25.48 -19.04 -20.10
N ALA A 126 25.53 -19.39 -21.38
CA ALA A 126 25.43 -20.77 -21.83
C ALA A 126 26.83 -21.39 -21.95
N ALA A 127 27.04 -22.54 -21.30
CA ALA A 127 28.23 -23.36 -21.51
C ALA A 127 28.23 -23.92 -22.94
N GLY A 128 29.40 -23.99 -23.58
CA GLY A 128 29.52 -24.32 -25.00
C GLY A 128 29.59 -25.82 -25.31
N ALA A 129 29.13 -26.19 -26.52
CA ALA A 129 29.61 -27.36 -27.25
C ALA A 129 29.32 -27.23 -28.76
N ALA A 130 30.32 -27.57 -29.58
CA ALA A 130 30.32 -28.00 -30.99
C ALA A 130 29.16 -27.67 -31.96
N ALA A 131 29.52 -27.04 -33.08
CA ALA A 131 28.87 -27.20 -34.40
C ALA A 131 29.36 -28.52 -35.08
N PRO A 132 28.96 -28.93 -36.32
CA PRO A 132 28.14 -28.23 -37.34
C PRO A 132 27.11 -29.10 -38.12
N ALA A 133 26.26 -28.46 -38.95
CA ALA A 133 25.74 -29.00 -40.23
C ALA A 133 24.97 -27.94 -41.08
N ARG A 134 24.65 -28.28 -42.34
CA ARG A 134 24.05 -27.46 -43.43
C ARG A 134 23.18 -28.42 -44.28
N VAL A 135 22.08 -28.12 -45.00
CA VAL A 135 21.27 -26.96 -45.50
C VAL A 135 19.80 -27.51 -45.65
N PRO A 136 18.76 -26.85 -46.22
CA PRO A 136 18.42 -25.43 -46.44
C PRO A 136 16.99 -25.06 -45.92
N SER A 137 16.46 -23.90 -46.34
CA SER A 137 15.11 -23.37 -46.06
C SER A 137 13.94 -24.27 -46.49
N ASN A 138 12.85 -24.28 -45.71
CA ASN A 138 11.49 -24.14 -46.25
C ASN A 138 10.43 -23.74 -45.20
N ASN A 139 9.28 -23.22 -45.67
CA ASN A 139 8.20 -22.65 -44.83
C ASN A 139 7.41 -23.67 -43.98
N ALA A 140 7.18 -23.36 -42.69
CA ALA A 140 5.89 -23.56 -41.99
C ALA A 140 5.91 -22.93 -40.59
N GLN A 141 5.07 -21.93 -40.33
CA GLN A 141 4.92 -21.31 -39.01
C GLN A 141 4.09 -22.20 -38.07
N LYS A 142 4.74 -23.11 -37.35
CA LYS A 142 4.08 -23.88 -36.26
C LYS A 142 3.90 -22.99 -35.02
N PRO A 143 2.75 -23.06 -34.31
CA PRO A 143 2.51 -22.24 -33.13
C PRO A 143 3.53 -22.55 -32.03
N HIS A 144 4.10 -21.49 -31.45
CA HIS A 144 5.03 -21.61 -30.33
C HIS A 144 4.31 -22.27 -29.15
N LYS A 145 4.85 -23.38 -28.64
CA LYS A 145 4.31 -23.98 -27.41
C LYS A 145 4.46 -22.97 -26.27
N THR A 146 3.37 -22.60 -25.63
CA THR A 146 3.36 -21.83 -24.39
C THR A 146 4.05 -22.62 -23.27
N PRO A 147 4.82 -21.96 -22.37
CA PRO A 147 5.31 -22.60 -21.16
C PRO A 147 4.16 -23.14 -20.30
N ARG A 148 4.39 -24.28 -19.61
CA ARG A 148 3.39 -24.93 -18.75
C ARG A 148 3.07 -24.09 -17.50
N THR A 149 2.07 -23.22 -17.56
CA THR A 149 1.57 -22.46 -16.38
C THR A 149 0.37 -23.13 -15.69
N HIS A 150 -0.39 -23.99 -16.37
CA HIS A 150 -1.68 -24.55 -15.92
C HIS A 150 -1.68 -25.46 -14.67
N ASN A 151 -0.57 -25.59 -13.93
CA ASN A 151 -0.46 -26.55 -12.82
C ASN A 151 -0.14 -25.92 -11.44
N LEU A 152 0.03 -24.60 -11.34
CA LEU A 152 0.32 -23.92 -10.06
C LEU A 152 -0.94 -23.67 -9.20
N ALA A 153 -2.09 -23.45 -9.84
CA ALA A 153 -3.35 -23.14 -9.15
C ALA A 153 -3.98 -24.34 -8.39
N ARG A 154 -3.75 -25.58 -8.86
CA ARG A 154 -4.42 -26.78 -8.33
C ARG A 154 -3.76 -27.31 -7.06
N GLY A 155 -4.10 -26.71 -5.92
CA GLY A 155 -3.80 -27.26 -4.60
C GLY A 155 -3.09 -26.31 -3.63
N LEU A 156 -3.11 -25.00 -3.88
CA LEU A 156 -2.76 -24.04 -2.84
C LEU A 156 -3.81 -24.10 -1.71
N VAL A 157 -3.35 -24.00 -0.47
CA VAL A 157 -4.15 -24.03 0.76
C VAL A 157 -3.35 -23.30 1.84
N VAL A 158 -4.03 -22.66 2.80
CA VAL A 158 -3.38 -22.06 3.98
C VAL A 158 -4.05 -22.54 5.26
N ARG A 159 -3.24 -22.86 6.28
CA ARG A 159 -3.65 -23.24 7.63
C ARG A 159 -2.71 -22.58 8.64
N VAL A 160 -3.22 -22.28 9.83
CA VAL A 160 -2.38 -21.93 10.98
C VAL A 160 -1.85 -23.22 11.62
N VAL A 161 -0.58 -23.24 11.99
CA VAL A 161 0.01 -24.25 12.89
C VAL A 161 0.86 -23.50 13.91
N ARG A 162 0.43 -23.54 15.18
CA ARG A 162 0.96 -22.68 16.26
C ARG A 162 0.91 -21.20 15.84
N ASN A 163 2.06 -20.56 15.71
CA ASN A 163 2.28 -19.16 15.36
C ASN A 163 2.70 -18.95 13.89
N HIS A 164 2.63 -19.99 13.03
CA HIS A 164 3.03 -19.89 11.63
C HIS A 164 1.90 -20.29 10.67
N LEU A 165 1.94 -19.75 9.45
CA LEU A 165 1.11 -20.21 8.33
C LEU A 165 1.82 -21.34 7.58
N VAL A 166 1.06 -22.35 7.18
CA VAL A 166 1.57 -23.50 6.41
C VAL A 166 0.68 -23.90 5.24
N GLY A 167 1.34 -24.30 4.16
CA GLY A 167 0.75 -24.66 2.88
C GLY A 167 0.43 -26.16 2.75
N ARG A 168 0.46 -26.66 1.51
CA ARG A 168 0.36 -28.09 1.22
C ARG A 168 1.63 -28.82 1.70
N GLY A 169 1.48 -29.93 2.41
CA GLY A 169 2.61 -30.70 2.95
C GLY A 169 3.37 -30.01 4.09
N ASN A 170 2.71 -29.12 4.84
CA ASN A 170 3.25 -28.39 5.99
C ASN A 170 4.51 -27.55 5.70
N ARG A 171 4.75 -27.19 4.44
CA ARG A 171 5.71 -26.14 4.07
C ARG A 171 5.29 -24.82 4.74
N PRO A 172 6.21 -24.02 5.29
CA PRO A 172 5.91 -22.63 5.68
C PRO A 172 5.27 -21.87 4.51
N VAL A 173 4.51 -20.83 4.85
CA VAL A 173 3.95 -19.86 3.92
C VAL A 173 4.12 -18.47 4.53
N ARG A 174 4.65 -17.53 3.76
CA ARG A 174 4.52 -16.09 4.07
C ARG A 174 3.54 -15.47 3.09
N LEU A 175 2.59 -14.66 3.58
CA LEU A 175 1.70 -13.87 2.72
C LEU A 175 2.44 -12.57 2.41
N LEU A 176 3.01 -12.48 1.20
CA LEU A 176 3.81 -11.33 0.76
C LEU A 176 3.15 -10.75 -0.49
N GLY A 177 2.72 -9.49 -0.43
CA GLY A 177 2.06 -8.86 -1.56
C GLY A 177 1.42 -7.52 -1.28
N VAL A 178 0.18 -7.34 -1.71
CA VAL A 178 -0.47 -6.02 -1.81
C VAL A 178 -1.94 -6.03 -1.43
N ASN A 179 -2.46 -4.86 -1.07
CA ASN A 179 -3.89 -4.55 -1.12
C ASN A 179 -4.28 -4.07 -2.52
N ARG A 180 -5.47 -4.42 -3.00
CA ARG A 180 -6.05 -3.91 -4.24
C ARG A 180 -7.36 -3.19 -3.92
N SER A 181 -7.24 -1.89 -3.60
CA SER A 181 -8.36 -0.98 -3.36
C SER A 181 -9.22 -0.83 -4.62
N GLY A 182 -10.46 -0.34 -4.50
CA GLY A 182 -11.43 -0.09 -5.57
C GLY A 182 -12.79 -0.75 -5.35
N THR A 183 -12.82 -1.99 -4.87
CA THR A 183 -14.04 -2.80 -4.72
C THR A 183 -14.92 -2.36 -3.55
N GLU A 184 -14.34 -1.66 -2.57
CA GLU A 184 -14.97 -1.04 -1.42
C GLU A 184 -15.77 0.23 -1.75
N TYR A 185 -15.44 0.95 -2.84
CA TYR A 185 -16.03 2.27 -3.12
C TYR A 185 -16.72 2.41 -4.50
N GLN A 186 -16.22 1.76 -5.56
CA GLN A 186 -16.68 2.01 -6.94
C GLN A 186 -18.19 1.74 -7.16
N CYS A 187 -18.74 0.78 -6.44
CA CYS A 187 -20.13 0.37 -6.53
C CYS A 187 -21.10 1.37 -5.87
N VAL A 188 -20.72 1.98 -4.74
CA VAL A 188 -21.48 3.08 -4.11
C VAL A 188 -21.26 4.41 -4.84
N SER A 189 -20.09 4.63 -5.45
CA SER A 189 -19.83 5.74 -6.38
C SER A 189 -20.52 5.59 -7.75
N ASN A 190 -21.29 4.50 -7.98
CA ASN A 190 -22.00 4.22 -9.22
C ASN A 190 -21.10 4.14 -10.49
N ALA A 191 -19.81 3.88 -10.30
CA ALA A 191 -18.79 3.94 -11.35
C ALA A 191 -18.33 2.53 -11.83
N GLY A 192 -18.61 1.47 -11.06
CA GLY A 192 -18.35 0.10 -11.48
C GLY A 192 -18.33 -0.87 -10.31
N ILE A 193 -17.63 -1.99 -10.47
CA ILE A 193 -17.24 -2.89 -9.36
C ILE A 193 -15.74 -2.77 -9.05
N PHE A 194 -14.93 -2.39 -10.04
CA PHE A 194 -13.49 -2.17 -9.92
C PHE A 194 -13.12 -0.82 -10.52
N ASP A 195 -12.11 -0.14 -9.96
CA ASP A 195 -11.52 1.13 -10.41
C ASP A 195 -10.49 0.95 -11.53
N GLY A 196 -10.28 -0.29 -11.97
CA GLY A 196 -9.24 -0.69 -12.90
C GLY A 196 -9.35 -2.18 -13.28
N PRO A 197 -8.43 -2.69 -14.09
CA PRO A 197 -8.49 -4.06 -14.60
C PRO A 197 -8.36 -5.12 -13.48
N SER A 198 -9.24 -6.11 -13.54
CA SER A 198 -9.29 -7.29 -12.65
C SER A 198 -9.13 -8.61 -13.46
N ASP A 199 -8.38 -8.53 -14.56
CA ASP A 199 -8.25 -9.57 -15.58
C ASP A 199 -6.93 -10.35 -15.49
N ASP A 200 -6.72 -11.24 -16.47
CA ASP A 200 -5.50 -12.04 -16.58
C ASP A 200 -4.22 -11.20 -16.74
N ALA A 201 -4.31 -9.97 -17.26
CA ALA A 201 -3.14 -9.12 -17.50
C ALA A 201 -2.74 -8.35 -16.24
N SER A 202 -3.69 -7.74 -15.51
CA SER A 202 -3.37 -7.03 -14.27
C SER A 202 -2.87 -7.99 -13.17
N VAL A 203 -3.40 -9.21 -13.11
CA VAL A 203 -2.92 -10.26 -12.20
C VAL A 203 -1.58 -10.87 -12.67
N ALA A 204 -1.27 -10.87 -13.97
CA ALA A 204 0.08 -11.21 -14.45
C ALA A 204 1.11 -10.13 -14.04
N SER A 205 0.75 -8.84 -14.11
CA SER A 205 1.59 -7.72 -13.62
C SER A 205 1.90 -7.87 -12.13
N MET A 206 0.89 -8.20 -11.31
CA MET A 206 1.07 -8.54 -9.89
C MET A 206 2.09 -9.68 -9.72
N ALA A 207 1.85 -10.83 -10.38
CA ALA A 207 2.72 -12.00 -10.28
C ALA A 207 4.15 -11.78 -10.82
N ALA A 208 4.38 -10.74 -11.63
CA ALA A 208 5.72 -10.36 -12.09
C ALA A 208 6.62 -9.88 -10.93
N TRP A 209 6.07 -9.09 -10.01
CA TRP A 209 6.72 -8.62 -8.75
C TRP A 209 6.96 -9.76 -7.73
N LYS A 210 6.59 -11.01 -8.05
CA LYS A 210 6.70 -12.20 -7.19
C LYS A 210 5.85 -12.17 -5.92
N MET A 211 4.89 -11.26 -5.79
CA MET A 211 3.89 -11.38 -4.71
C MET A 211 3.13 -12.71 -4.80
N ASN A 212 2.65 -13.19 -3.66
CA ASN A 212 1.87 -14.43 -3.55
C ASN A 212 0.50 -14.24 -2.88
N ALA A 213 0.16 -13.02 -2.44
CA ALA A 213 -1.11 -12.71 -1.77
C ALA A 213 -1.64 -11.36 -2.24
N VAL A 214 -2.96 -11.26 -2.38
CA VAL A 214 -3.67 -10.00 -2.65
C VAL A 214 -4.84 -9.88 -1.67
N ARG A 215 -4.91 -8.76 -0.96
CA ARG A 215 -6.04 -8.38 -0.12
C ARG A 215 -7.01 -7.50 -0.92
N VAL A 216 -8.29 -7.81 -0.79
CA VAL A 216 -9.38 -7.25 -1.59
C VAL A 216 -10.41 -6.67 -0.62
N PRO A 217 -10.33 -5.37 -0.31
CA PRO A 217 -11.36 -4.59 0.37
C PRO A 217 -12.74 -4.78 -0.25
N LEU A 218 -13.74 -5.14 0.54
CA LEU A 218 -15.13 -5.29 0.09
C LEU A 218 -16.06 -4.26 0.74
N ASN A 219 -17.12 -3.92 0.01
CA ASN A 219 -18.24 -3.12 0.50
C ASN A 219 -19.41 -4.03 0.91
N GLU A 220 -19.95 -3.80 2.09
CA GLU A 220 -21.08 -4.55 2.64
C GLU A 220 -22.37 -4.42 1.82
N ASP A 221 -22.82 -3.19 1.59
CA ASP A 221 -24.06 -2.90 0.88
C ASP A 221 -24.00 -3.42 -0.55
N CYS A 222 -22.85 -3.27 -1.21
CA CYS A 222 -22.62 -3.80 -2.55
C CYS A 222 -22.58 -5.33 -2.55
N TRP A 223 -21.96 -5.97 -1.55
CA TRP A 223 -21.93 -7.43 -1.46
C TRP A 223 -23.31 -8.01 -1.19
N LEU A 224 -24.10 -7.40 -0.31
CA LEU A 224 -25.44 -7.87 0.04
C LEU A 224 -26.47 -7.52 -1.05
N GLY A 225 -26.47 -6.27 -1.52
CA GLY A 225 -27.46 -5.69 -2.43
C GLY A 225 -28.54 -4.90 -1.70
N ILE A 226 -28.17 -4.11 -0.68
CA ILE A 226 -29.07 -3.36 0.21
C ILE A 226 -28.87 -1.84 0.10
N ASN A 227 -29.55 -1.06 0.94
CA ASN A 227 -29.37 0.39 1.17
C ASN A 227 -29.34 1.31 -0.07
N GLY A 228 -29.87 0.83 -1.20
CA GLY A 228 -30.03 1.61 -2.43
C GLY A 228 -28.87 1.51 -3.43
N VAL A 229 -27.84 0.69 -3.19
CA VAL A 229 -26.74 0.51 -4.16
C VAL A 229 -27.28 0.00 -5.49
N ASN A 230 -26.90 0.66 -6.59
CA ASN A 230 -27.33 0.35 -7.94
C ASN A 230 -27.22 -1.18 -8.24
N PRO A 231 -28.33 -1.87 -8.56
CA PRO A 231 -28.34 -3.28 -8.97
C PRO A 231 -27.55 -3.62 -10.26
N ALA A 232 -26.92 -2.64 -10.90
CA ALA A 232 -25.84 -2.84 -11.87
C ALA A 232 -24.55 -3.38 -11.23
N TYR A 233 -24.23 -2.93 -10.01
CA TYR A 233 -22.93 -3.14 -9.35
C TYR A 233 -23.03 -3.78 -7.96
N SER A 234 -24.23 -4.19 -7.54
CA SER A 234 -24.48 -4.76 -6.20
C SER A 234 -25.04 -6.20 -6.24
N GLY A 235 -25.18 -6.79 -5.06
CA GLY A 235 -25.82 -8.09 -4.83
C GLY A 235 -25.19 -9.22 -5.66
N PRO A 236 -25.98 -10.02 -6.40
CA PRO A 236 -25.46 -11.13 -7.19
C PRO A 236 -24.34 -10.76 -8.16
N LYS A 237 -24.35 -9.55 -8.76
CA LYS A 237 -23.34 -9.13 -9.74
C LYS A 237 -22.00 -8.84 -9.08
N TYR A 238 -22.02 -8.11 -7.96
CA TYR A 238 -20.82 -7.87 -7.14
C TYR A 238 -20.20 -9.20 -6.70
N ARG A 239 -21.02 -10.09 -6.12
CA ARG A 239 -20.56 -11.42 -5.67
C ARG A 239 -19.96 -12.25 -6.80
N GLN A 240 -20.57 -12.25 -7.99
CA GLN A 240 -20.03 -12.93 -9.18
C GLN A 240 -18.69 -12.33 -9.64
N ALA A 241 -18.55 -11.01 -9.64
CA ALA A 241 -17.32 -10.33 -10.02
C ALA A 241 -16.16 -10.60 -9.05
N ILE A 242 -16.41 -10.59 -7.73
CA ILE A 242 -15.41 -10.96 -6.72
C ILE A 242 -15.02 -12.43 -6.85
N VAL A 243 -15.98 -13.35 -7.06
CA VAL A 243 -15.70 -14.77 -7.31
C VAL A 243 -14.84 -14.97 -8.56
N ALA A 244 -15.12 -14.24 -9.64
CA ALA A 244 -14.31 -14.28 -10.86
C ALA A 244 -12.88 -13.75 -10.61
N TYR A 245 -12.73 -12.61 -9.94
CA TYR A 245 -11.41 -12.05 -9.63
C TYR A 245 -10.59 -12.95 -8.70
N VAL A 246 -11.21 -13.55 -7.68
CA VAL A 246 -10.57 -14.58 -6.85
C VAL A 246 -10.12 -15.77 -7.70
N ALA A 247 -10.90 -16.21 -8.68
CA ALA A 247 -10.48 -17.27 -9.61
C ALA A 247 -9.28 -16.85 -10.49
N THR A 248 -9.21 -15.59 -10.91
CA THR A 248 -8.04 -15.02 -11.62
C THR A 248 -6.80 -14.99 -10.72
N LEU A 249 -6.91 -14.48 -9.49
CA LEU A 249 -5.85 -14.54 -8.48
C LEU A 249 -5.38 -15.99 -8.26
N ARG A 250 -6.33 -16.92 -8.10
CA ARG A 250 -6.03 -18.35 -7.93
C ARG A 250 -5.23 -18.94 -9.09
N LYS A 251 -5.53 -18.56 -10.34
CA LYS A 251 -4.88 -19.04 -11.58
C LYS A 251 -3.39 -18.73 -11.62
N TYR A 252 -2.98 -17.55 -11.13
CA TYR A 252 -1.58 -17.12 -11.03
C TYR A 252 -0.88 -17.59 -9.75
N GLY A 253 -1.58 -18.31 -8.88
CA GLY A 253 -1.04 -18.84 -7.63
C GLY A 253 -1.29 -17.95 -6.42
N LEU A 254 -1.87 -16.76 -6.58
CA LEU A 254 -2.03 -15.78 -5.49
C LEU A 254 -3.12 -16.18 -4.49
N TYR A 255 -2.82 -16.17 -3.19
CA TYR A 255 -3.82 -16.18 -2.11
C TYR A 255 -4.72 -14.95 -2.23
N ALA A 256 -6.00 -15.10 -1.87
CA ALA A 256 -6.93 -13.99 -1.79
C ALA A 256 -7.35 -13.78 -0.32
N ILE A 257 -7.23 -12.55 0.16
CA ILE A 257 -7.71 -12.13 1.48
C ILE A 257 -8.90 -11.23 1.22
N LEU A 258 -10.09 -11.64 1.67
CA LEU A 258 -11.32 -10.86 1.53
C LEU A 258 -11.58 -10.12 2.84
N ASP A 259 -11.74 -8.81 2.76
CA ASP A 259 -11.84 -7.91 3.91
C ASP A 259 -13.22 -7.21 3.95
N LEU A 260 -13.77 -6.99 5.15
CA LEU A 260 -14.91 -6.10 5.34
C LEU A 260 -14.39 -4.68 5.58
N HIS A 261 -14.38 -3.90 4.50
CA HIS A 261 -13.71 -2.61 4.49
C HIS A 261 -14.66 -1.45 4.80
N TRP A 262 -15.75 -1.35 4.04
CA TRP A 262 -16.79 -0.33 4.21
C TRP A 262 -18.15 -1.00 4.49
N ASN A 263 -18.82 -0.52 5.54
CA ASN A 263 -20.09 -1.00 6.08
C ASN A 263 -20.99 0.19 6.47
N ALA A 264 -22.27 -0.06 6.79
CA ALA A 264 -23.13 1.02 7.30
C ALA A 264 -24.32 0.54 8.15
N PRO A 265 -24.58 1.21 9.30
CA PRO A 265 -25.72 0.88 10.17
C PRO A 265 -27.06 1.32 9.57
N GLY A 266 -28.08 0.50 9.72
CA GLY A 266 -29.46 0.80 9.37
C GLY A 266 -29.68 0.97 7.86
N LYS A 267 -30.13 2.17 7.45
CA LYS A 267 -30.44 2.50 6.05
C LYS A 267 -29.44 3.47 5.43
N THR A 268 -28.31 3.68 6.11
CA THR A 268 -27.22 4.51 5.62
C THR A 268 -26.49 3.76 4.51
N LEU A 269 -26.05 4.47 3.46
CA LEU A 269 -25.24 3.89 2.40
C LEU A 269 -23.78 3.79 2.86
N ALA A 270 -23.13 2.65 2.66
CA ALA A 270 -21.72 2.38 3.00
C ALA A 270 -20.75 3.14 2.07
N THR A 271 -20.72 4.47 2.19
CA THR A 271 -19.83 5.38 1.42
C THR A 271 -18.51 5.67 2.12
N GLY A 272 -18.14 4.89 3.14
CA GLY A 272 -16.95 5.09 3.93
C GLY A 272 -16.84 4.08 5.07
N GLN A 273 -15.63 4.01 5.62
CA GLN A 273 -15.24 3.21 6.77
C GLN A 273 -15.90 3.72 8.07
N GLN A 274 -16.18 2.81 9.02
CA GLN A 274 -16.82 3.11 10.31
C GLN A 274 -15.90 2.78 11.50
N GLU A 275 -16.27 3.17 12.72
CA GLU A 275 -15.54 2.78 13.95
C GLU A 275 -15.38 1.26 14.09
N MET A 276 -16.36 0.50 13.57
CA MET A 276 -16.42 -0.97 13.57
C MET A 276 -17.44 -1.47 12.54
N ALA A 277 -17.41 -2.77 12.25
CA ALA A 277 -18.55 -3.49 11.67
C ALA A 277 -19.85 -3.26 12.49
N ASP A 278 -21.00 -3.16 11.83
CA ASP A 278 -22.31 -2.97 12.47
C ASP A 278 -22.97 -4.30 12.88
N ALA A 279 -23.97 -4.22 13.75
CA ALA A 279 -24.67 -5.39 14.28
C ALA A 279 -25.80 -5.90 13.38
N ASP A 280 -26.35 -5.07 12.49
CA ASP A 280 -27.53 -5.38 11.68
C ASP A 280 -27.22 -5.99 10.30
N HIS A 281 -26.08 -5.68 9.67
CA HIS A 281 -25.71 -6.19 8.34
C HIS A 281 -24.41 -7.01 8.33
N SER A 282 -23.38 -6.62 9.08
CA SER A 282 -22.06 -7.26 8.97
C SER A 282 -22.03 -8.78 9.31
N PRO A 283 -22.84 -9.30 10.25
CA PRO A 283 -22.98 -10.74 10.44
C PRO A 283 -23.62 -11.47 9.24
N ALA A 284 -24.53 -10.81 8.51
CA ALA A 284 -25.13 -11.35 7.30
C ALA A 284 -24.16 -11.30 6.11
N PHE A 285 -23.37 -10.23 6.00
CA PHE A 285 -22.25 -10.13 5.07
C PHE A 285 -21.29 -11.30 5.25
N TRP A 286 -20.79 -11.52 6.47
CA TRP A 286 -19.84 -12.61 6.74
C TRP A 286 -20.41 -14.00 6.53
N THR A 287 -21.69 -14.20 6.88
CA THR A 287 -22.40 -15.44 6.56
C THR A 287 -22.46 -15.67 5.04
N SER A 288 -22.61 -14.62 4.24
CA SER A 288 -22.71 -14.68 2.78
C SER A 288 -21.34 -14.88 2.10
N VAL A 289 -20.30 -14.14 2.51
CA VAL A 289 -18.91 -14.32 2.05
C VAL A 289 -18.41 -15.72 2.41
N ALA A 290 -18.58 -16.14 3.66
CA ALA A 290 -18.12 -17.46 4.10
C ALA A 290 -18.87 -18.59 3.37
N ASN A 291 -20.19 -18.50 3.17
CA ASN A 291 -20.91 -19.50 2.37
C ASN A 291 -20.42 -19.60 0.92
N THR A 292 -19.99 -18.48 0.32
CA THR A 292 -19.46 -18.42 -1.04
C THR A 292 -18.08 -19.09 -1.13
N PHE A 293 -17.17 -18.80 -0.20
CA PHE A 293 -15.76 -19.17 -0.32
C PHE A 293 -15.29 -20.32 0.60
N LYS A 294 -16.12 -20.85 1.51
CA LYS A 294 -15.70 -21.88 2.50
C LYS A 294 -15.10 -23.18 1.96
N LYS A 295 -15.23 -23.44 0.66
CA LYS A 295 -14.62 -24.58 -0.04
C LYS A 295 -13.21 -24.28 -0.56
N ASP A 296 -12.88 -23.02 -0.85
CA ASP A 296 -11.52 -22.63 -1.21
C ASP A 296 -10.73 -22.40 0.08
N ARG A 297 -9.71 -23.24 0.30
CA ARG A 297 -8.85 -23.18 1.49
C ARG A 297 -7.60 -22.33 1.28
N ALA A 298 -7.48 -21.61 0.16
CA ALA A 298 -6.53 -20.53 -0.08
C ALA A 298 -7.18 -19.13 -0.11
N VAL A 299 -8.47 -19.03 0.26
CA VAL A 299 -9.11 -17.76 0.66
C VAL A 299 -8.99 -17.57 2.17
N ILE A 300 -8.62 -16.36 2.57
CA ILE A 300 -8.56 -15.88 3.96
C ILE A 300 -9.69 -14.85 4.13
N PHE A 301 -10.27 -14.77 5.33
CA PHE A 301 -11.28 -13.78 5.68
C PHE A 301 -10.73 -12.82 6.73
N ASP A 302 -10.65 -11.53 6.43
CA ASP A 302 -10.21 -10.49 7.35
C ASP A 302 -11.44 -9.76 7.90
N LEU A 303 -11.72 -9.90 9.20
CA LEU A 303 -13.08 -9.72 9.74
C LEU A 303 -13.60 -8.28 9.66
N TYR A 304 -12.72 -7.29 9.80
CA TYR A 304 -13.01 -5.87 9.67
C TYR A 304 -11.70 -5.12 9.48
N ASN A 305 -11.68 -4.11 8.61
CA ASN A 305 -10.45 -3.40 8.24
C ASN A 305 -9.70 -2.83 9.44
N GLU A 306 -10.24 -1.79 10.08
CA GLU A 306 -9.54 -1.05 11.12
C GLU A 306 -10.50 -0.54 12.20
N PRO A 307 -10.67 -1.30 13.30
CA PRO A 307 -11.33 -0.84 14.51
C PRO A 307 -10.68 0.45 15.06
N HIS A 308 -11.52 1.45 15.33
CA HIS A 308 -11.08 2.73 15.90
C HIS A 308 -12.21 3.38 16.72
N GLY A 309 -11.96 4.58 17.28
CA GLY A 309 -12.97 5.28 18.08
C GLY A 309 -13.40 4.46 19.29
N ALA A 310 -14.70 4.18 19.44
CA ALA A 310 -15.20 3.29 20.49
C ALA A 310 -14.61 1.87 20.44
N ALA A 311 -14.26 1.37 19.25
CA ALA A 311 -13.68 0.04 19.06
C ALA A 311 -12.18 -0.06 19.34
N SER A 312 -11.48 1.05 19.66
CA SER A 312 -10.18 0.99 20.33
C SER A 312 -10.30 0.46 21.78
N ASN A 313 -11.51 0.41 22.36
CA ASN A 313 -11.73 -0.32 23.60
C ASN A 313 -11.83 -1.82 23.31
N TRP A 314 -10.89 -2.60 23.84
CA TRP A 314 -10.80 -4.05 23.61
C TRP A 314 -12.06 -4.86 23.98
N SER A 315 -12.92 -4.37 24.90
CA SER A 315 -14.22 -5.00 25.17
C SER A 315 -15.21 -4.78 24.03
N CYS A 316 -15.25 -3.57 23.45
CA CYS A 316 -16.06 -3.28 22.27
C CYS A 316 -15.51 -4.00 21.03
N TRP A 317 -14.20 -3.99 20.84
CA TRP A 317 -13.50 -4.75 19.78
C TRP A 317 -13.91 -6.22 19.77
N LEU A 318 -13.97 -6.87 20.93
CA LEU A 318 -14.30 -8.30 21.02
C LEU A 318 -15.80 -8.58 20.94
N HIS A 319 -16.63 -7.81 21.67
CA HIS A 319 -18.03 -8.14 21.93
C HIS A 319 -19.05 -7.26 21.19
N GLY A 320 -18.64 -6.10 20.69
CA GLY A 320 -19.54 -5.03 20.23
C GLY A 320 -19.88 -4.05 21.34
N CYS A 321 -20.36 -2.87 20.95
CA CYS A 321 -20.86 -1.83 21.86
C CYS A 321 -21.74 -0.83 21.10
N THR A 322 -22.39 0.08 21.83
CA THR A 322 -22.86 1.34 21.24
C THR A 322 -21.64 2.19 20.86
N THR A 323 -21.53 2.59 19.60
CA THR A 323 -20.44 3.43 19.10
C THR A 323 -20.61 4.89 19.51
N ASN A 324 -19.59 5.73 19.26
CA ASN A 324 -19.69 7.17 19.54
C ASN A 324 -20.80 7.86 18.71
N ALA A 325 -21.16 7.28 17.57
CA ALA A 325 -22.27 7.71 16.71
C ALA A 325 -23.62 7.03 17.04
N GLY A 326 -23.72 6.29 18.15
CA GLY A 326 -24.98 5.81 18.73
C GLY A 326 -25.58 4.52 18.14
N TRP A 327 -24.96 3.93 17.12
CA TRP A 327 -25.38 2.64 16.55
C TRP A 327 -24.67 1.46 17.21
N GLN A 328 -25.15 0.23 16.97
CA GLN A 328 -24.60 -0.99 17.59
C GLN A 328 -23.54 -1.64 16.70
N ALA A 329 -22.34 -1.81 17.23
CA ALA A 329 -21.25 -2.51 16.56
C ALA A 329 -21.28 -4.03 16.79
N ALA A 330 -20.89 -4.81 15.78
CA ALA A 330 -20.55 -6.22 15.92
C ALA A 330 -19.07 -6.40 16.23
N GLY A 331 -18.74 -6.84 17.45
CA GLY A 331 -17.38 -7.20 17.83
C GLY A 331 -16.83 -8.40 17.03
N MET A 332 -15.50 -8.52 16.98
CA MET A 332 -14.77 -9.57 16.25
C MET A 332 -15.26 -10.99 16.56
N GLN A 333 -15.73 -11.28 17.79
CA GLN A 333 -16.30 -12.59 18.11
C GLN A 333 -17.60 -12.86 17.35
N THR A 334 -18.45 -11.85 17.14
CA THR A 334 -19.71 -11.96 16.40
C THR A 334 -19.47 -12.19 14.92
N LEU A 335 -18.51 -11.47 14.33
CA LEU A 335 -18.09 -11.65 12.93
C LEU A 335 -17.47 -13.05 12.71
N LEU A 336 -16.59 -13.48 13.61
CA LEU A 336 -16.03 -14.84 13.62
C LEU A 336 -17.12 -15.91 13.77
N ASN A 337 -18.11 -15.69 14.64
CA ASN A 337 -19.24 -16.61 14.83
C ASN A 337 -20.07 -16.74 13.55
N ALA A 338 -20.33 -15.65 12.83
CA ALA A 338 -21.00 -15.68 11.53
C ALA A 338 -20.21 -16.52 10.50
N VAL A 339 -18.90 -16.28 10.38
CA VAL A 339 -18.01 -17.10 9.52
C VAL A 339 -18.08 -18.58 9.91
N ARG A 340 -17.86 -18.92 11.18
CA ARG A 340 -17.78 -20.31 11.66
C ARG A 340 -19.13 -21.03 11.67
N GLY A 341 -20.24 -20.31 11.83
CA GLY A 341 -21.60 -20.83 11.74
C GLY A 341 -21.93 -21.44 10.38
N THR A 342 -21.31 -20.95 9.31
CA THR A 342 -21.42 -21.57 7.97
C THR A 342 -20.70 -22.92 7.83
N GLY A 343 -19.92 -23.33 8.85
CA GLY A 343 -18.98 -24.44 8.79
C GLY A 343 -17.62 -24.07 8.18
N ALA A 344 -17.36 -22.81 7.86
CA ALA A 344 -16.12 -22.39 7.21
C ALA A 344 -14.85 -22.71 8.03
N GLY A 345 -13.95 -23.48 7.41
CA GLY A 345 -12.66 -23.85 7.99
C GLY A 345 -11.51 -22.92 7.63
N ASN A 346 -11.77 -21.81 6.94
CA ASN A 346 -10.79 -20.85 6.43
C ASN A 346 -9.93 -20.24 7.54
N VAL A 347 -8.73 -19.80 7.18
CA VAL A 347 -7.94 -18.93 8.07
C VAL A 347 -8.64 -17.57 8.13
N VAL A 348 -8.70 -17.00 9.32
CA VAL A 348 -9.39 -15.74 9.62
C VAL A 348 -8.38 -14.76 10.21
N MET A 349 -8.48 -13.50 9.82
CA MET A 349 -7.62 -12.40 10.27
C MET A 349 -8.47 -11.37 11.03
N ALA A 350 -7.86 -10.73 12.03
CA ALA A 350 -8.50 -9.67 12.82
C ALA A 350 -7.46 -8.62 13.21
N SER A 351 -7.69 -7.38 12.79
CA SER A 351 -6.82 -6.23 13.05
C SER A 351 -6.93 -5.71 14.48
N GLY A 352 -5.96 -4.88 14.87
CA GLY A 352 -5.90 -4.25 16.19
C GLY A 352 -6.96 -3.16 16.44
N GLY A 353 -6.85 -2.49 17.58
CA GLY A 353 -7.51 -1.20 17.79
C GLY A 353 -6.75 -0.05 17.12
N SER A 354 -7.25 1.18 17.31
CA SER A 354 -6.53 2.41 16.93
C SER A 354 -6.08 2.43 15.47
N TRP A 355 -7.05 2.28 14.57
CA TRP A 355 -6.85 2.14 13.13
C TRP A 355 -6.02 0.90 12.77
N GLY A 356 -6.33 -0.23 13.39
CA GLY A 356 -5.63 -1.50 13.19
C GLY A 356 -4.18 -1.56 13.71
N ASN A 357 -3.64 -0.48 14.29
CA ASN A 357 -2.24 -0.38 14.69
C ASN A 357 -1.95 -0.88 16.13
N ASP A 358 -2.90 -0.78 17.07
CA ASP A 358 -2.72 -1.26 18.45
C ASP A 358 -3.05 -2.76 18.57
N LEU A 359 -2.05 -3.58 18.87
CA LEU A 359 -2.21 -5.01 19.15
C LEU A 359 -1.93 -5.41 20.62
N SER A 360 -1.70 -4.45 21.51
CA SER A 360 -1.31 -4.68 22.90
C SER A 360 -2.30 -5.59 23.67
N GLY A 361 -3.60 -5.43 23.44
CA GLY A 361 -4.65 -6.23 24.05
C GLY A 361 -5.05 -7.49 23.28
N TRP A 362 -4.51 -7.74 22.08
CA TRP A 362 -5.05 -8.76 21.15
C TRP A 362 -4.95 -10.18 21.73
N LEU A 363 -3.87 -10.53 22.44
CA LEU A 363 -3.74 -11.85 23.06
C LEU A 363 -4.73 -12.07 24.21
N SER A 364 -4.91 -11.06 25.07
CA SER A 364 -5.83 -11.10 26.21
C SER A 364 -7.29 -11.18 25.78
N ASN A 365 -7.61 -10.62 24.61
CA ASN A 365 -8.96 -10.55 24.05
C ASN A 365 -9.13 -11.47 22.83
N LYS A 366 -8.22 -12.44 22.62
CA LYS A 366 -8.18 -13.29 21.43
C LYS A 366 -9.53 -13.99 21.17
N PRO A 367 -10.15 -13.80 19.99
CA PRO A 367 -11.43 -14.43 19.67
C PRO A 367 -11.40 -15.96 19.78
N LYS A 368 -12.48 -16.54 20.29
CA LYS A 368 -12.62 -17.98 20.56
C LYS A 368 -12.93 -18.72 19.25
N ASP A 369 -11.88 -19.05 18.50
CA ASP A 369 -11.99 -19.82 17.25
C ASP A 369 -11.88 -21.34 17.48
N PRO A 370 -12.96 -22.13 17.29
CA PRO A 370 -12.91 -23.60 17.34
C PRO A 370 -12.14 -24.26 16.19
N LYS A 371 -11.60 -23.48 15.24
CA LYS A 371 -10.64 -23.96 14.22
C LYS A 371 -9.19 -23.61 14.55
N HIS A 372 -8.93 -22.84 15.61
CA HIS A 372 -7.62 -22.33 16.00
C HIS A 372 -6.82 -21.70 14.82
N ALA A 373 -7.53 -21.07 13.89
CA ALA A 373 -7.03 -20.63 12.59
C ALA A 373 -7.10 -19.10 12.46
N LEU A 374 -6.63 -18.39 13.50
CA LEU A 374 -6.58 -16.93 13.57
C LEU A 374 -5.20 -16.37 13.24
N ILE A 375 -5.20 -15.22 12.58
CA ILE A 375 -4.07 -14.29 12.35
C ILE A 375 -4.39 -12.98 13.10
N ALA A 376 -3.37 -12.35 13.68
CA ALA A 376 -3.46 -10.95 14.11
C ALA A 376 -2.96 -10.01 12.99
N SER A 377 -3.71 -8.97 12.64
CA SER A 377 -3.30 -7.97 11.65
C SER A 377 -2.83 -6.67 12.32
N ILE A 378 -1.70 -6.13 11.88
CA ILE A 378 -1.31 -4.74 12.18
C ILE A 378 -1.42 -3.90 10.90
N HIS A 379 -1.90 -2.67 11.02
CA HIS A 379 -1.87 -1.68 9.94
C HIS A 379 -0.83 -0.61 10.29
N VAL A 380 0.07 -0.27 9.37
CA VAL A 380 1.25 0.55 9.70
C VAL A 380 1.58 1.57 8.61
N TYR A 381 1.40 2.84 8.96
CA TYR A 381 1.72 3.99 8.12
C TYR A 381 2.70 4.93 8.82
N ASP A 382 3.27 5.87 8.08
CA ASP A 382 4.09 6.97 8.59
C ASP A 382 3.37 7.84 9.64
N THR A 383 2.03 7.88 9.60
CA THR A 383 1.16 8.53 10.58
C THR A 383 0.77 7.66 11.79
N SER A 384 1.10 6.35 11.79
CA SER A 384 0.74 5.42 12.88
C SER A 384 1.61 5.58 14.12
N GLY A 385 1.09 5.23 15.29
CA GLY A 385 1.84 5.30 16.56
C GLY A 385 2.97 4.26 16.64
N CYS A 386 2.71 3.03 16.19
CA CYS A 386 3.70 1.98 16.04
C CYS A 386 4.13 1.85 14.58
N ASN A 387 5.14 2.62 14.18
CA ASN A 387 5.63 2.74 12.80
C ASN A 387 7.16 2.55 12.63
N SER A 388 7.86 2.07 13.67
CA SER A 388 9.32 1.95 13.67
C SER A 388 9.82 0.63 14.24
N PRO A 389 11.02 0.15 13.84
CA PRO A 389 11.63 -1.06 14.40
C PRO A 389 11.77 -1.07 15.93
N SER A 390 11.89 0.12 16.55
CA SER A 390 11.88 0.24 18.02
C SER A 390 10.54 -0.20 18.62
N CYS A 391 9.43 0.22 18.01
CA CYS A 391 8.10 -0.22 18.43
C CYS A 391 7.84 -1.69 18.11
N TYR A 392 8.18 -2.15 16.89
CA TYR A 392 7.99 -3.54 16.48
C TYR A 392 8.71 -4.52 17.42
N ASN A 393 9.94 -4.18 17.85
CA ASN A 393 10.71 -4.95 18.83
C ASN A 393 10.11 -4.94 20.26
N SER A 394 9.29 -3.95 20.60
CA SER A 394 8.65 -3.81 21.92
C SER A 394 7.32 -4.58 21.98
N GLU A 395 6.48 -4.43 20.95
CA GLU A 395 5.08 -4.86 21.00
C GLU A 395 4.82 -6.24 20.36
N LEU A 396 5.50 -6.55 19.26
CA LEU A 396 5.18 -7.72 18.43
C LEU A 396 5.84 -9.07 18.83
N PRO A 397 6.95 -9.19 19.61
CA PRO A 397 7.55 -10.49 19.90
C PRO A 397 6.62 -11.46 20.65
N SER A 398 5.89 -10.97 21.65
CA SER A 398 4.92 -11.77 22.43
C SER A 398 3.79 -12.31 21.55
N LEU A 399 3.36 -11.52 20.55
CA LEU A 399 2.30 -11.87 19.63
C LEU A 399 2.77 -12.86 18.55
N THR A 400 3.92 -12.58 17.91
CA THR A 400 4.53 -13.44 16.88
C THR A 400 5.00 -14.80 17.42
N ALA A 401 5.23 -14.92 18.73
CA ALA A 401 5.46 -16.21 19.39
C ALA A 401 4.17 -17.04 19.59
N ALA A 402 2.98 -16.42 19.57
CA ALA A 402 1.72 -17.03 19.98
C ALA A 402 0.69 -17.20 18.82
N VAL A 403 0.77 -16.37 17.78
CA VAL A 403 -0.06 -16.42 16.56
C VAL A 403 0.75 -15.95 15.34
N PRO A 404 0.33 -16.31 14.11
CA PRO A 404 0.84 -15.64 12.93
C PRO A 404 0.42 -14.17 12.92
N VAL A 405 1.34 -13.29 12.55
CA VAL A 405 1.09 -11.85 12.38
C VAL A 405 1.28 -11.49 10.91
N VAL A 406 0.36 -10.66 10.40
CA VAL A 406 0.42 -10.04 9.08
C VAL A 406 0.41 -8.52 9.28
N ALA A 407 1.23 -7.77 8.57
CA ALA A 407 0.93 -6.36 8.32
C ALA A 407 -0.16 -6.32 7.24
N GLY A 408 -1.43 -6.18 7.66
CA GLY A 408 -2.60 -6.22 6.76
C GLY A 408 -2.58 -5.09 5.75
N GLU A 409 -2.03 -3.96 6.16
CA GLU A 409 -1.68 -2.81 5.35
C GLU A 409 -0.35 -2.22 5.83
N PHE A 410 0.46 -1.73 4.89
CA PHE A 410 1.52 -0.77 5.18
C PHE A 410 1.83 0.13 3.99
N GLY A 411 2.31 1.35 4.26
CA GLY A 411 2.69 2.34 3.25
C GLY A 411 3.20 3.64 3.89
N GLU A 412 3.54 4.63 3.07
CA GLU A 412 4.02 5.95 3.53
C GLU A 412 3.66 7.04 2.51
N HIS A 413 3.47 8.28 2.99
CA HIS A 413 3.02 9.41 2.18
C HIS A 413 4.18 10.30 1.70
N ASP A 414 5.40 10.11 2.23
CA ASP A 414 6.60 10.85 1.81
C ASP A 414 7.14 10.44 0.41
N CYS A 415 6.61 9.34 -0.14
CA CYS A 415 6.93 8.80 -1.45
C CYS A 415 8.38 8.26 -1.63
N THR A 416 9.11 7.91 -0.57
CA THR A 416 10.53 7.49 -0.65
C THR A 416 10.80 5.97 -0.64
N ASP A 417 10.05 5.20 0.15
CA ASP A 417 10.28 3.79 0.58
C ASP A 417 11.07 3.61 1.90
N SER A 418 11.57 4.71 2.47
CA SER A 418 12.67 4.68 3.44
C SER A 418 12.23 4.85 4.90
N SER A 419 11.04 5.41 5.16
CA SER A 419 10.61 5.78 6.51
C SER A 419 9.87 4.66 7.23
N VAL A 420 9.00 3.91 6.54
CA VAL A 420 8.21 2.81 7.10
C VAL A 420 8.34 1.54 6.27
N VAL A 421 8.30 1.63 4.93
CA VAL A 421 8.20 0.51 3.99
C VAL A 421 9.39 -0.44 4.11
N ASN A 422 10.61 0.02 3.84
CA ASN A 422 11.81 -0.81 3.95
C ASN A 422 12.12 -1.26 5.40
N PRO A 423 12.00 -0.40 6.44
CA PRO A 423 12.13 -0.82 7.84
C PRO A 423 11.13 -1.91 8.27
N LEU A 424 9.86 -1.83 7.85
CA LEU A 424 8.84 -2.82 8.18
C LEU A 424 9.10 -4.15 7.48
N MET A 425 9.32 -4.15 6.15
CA MET A 425 9.60 -5.38 5.42
C MET A 425 10.80 -6.11 6.01
N SER A 426 11.90 -5.39 6.25
CA SER A 426 13.12 -5.93 6.87
C SER A 426 12.87 -6.55 8.26
N TRP A 427 12.07 -5.89 9.10
CA TRP A 427 11.72 -6.44 10.43
C TRP A 427 10.87 -7.70 10.30
N PHE A 428 9.83 -7.68 9.48
CA PHE A 428 8.93 -8.81 9.27
C PHE A 428 9.64 -10.01 8.61
N ASP A 429 10.62 -9.78 7.73
CA ASP A 429 11.47 -10.82 7.15
C ASP A 429 12.29 -11.57 8.21
N SER A 430 12.98 -10.84 9.08
CA SER A 430 13.77 -11.44 10.17
C SER A 430 12.91 -12.28 11.14
N HIS A 431 11.62 -11.96 11.27
CA HIS A 431 10.65 -12.71 12.07
C HIS A 431 9.84 -13.76 11.28
N ASN A 432 10.08 -13.92 9.97
CA ASN A 432 9.29 -14.76 9.06
C ASN A 432 7.78 -14.42 9.05
N ALA A 433 7.41 -13.20 9.44
CA ALA A 433 6.05 -12.69 9.44
C ALA A 433 5.62 -12.28 8.01
N SER A 434 4.37 -11.85 7.84
CA SER A 434 3.75 -11.59 6.53
C SER A 434 3.36 -10.11 6.37
N TYR A 435 3.26 -9.59 5.14
CA TYR A 435 2.93 -8.18 4.90
C TYR A 435 2.32 -7.91 3.53
N LEU A 436 1.46 -6.87 3.47
CA LEU A 436 0.65 -6.52 2.31
C LEU A 436 0.70 -5.01 2.10
N ALA A 437 1.45 -4.56 1.10
CA ALA A 437 1.62 -3.13 0.82
C ALA A 437 0.30 -2.53 0.31
N TRP A 438 -0.14 -1.43 0.92
CA TRP A 438 -1.24 -0.63 0.40
C TRP A 438 -0.67 0.41 -0.56
N SER A 439 -1.06 0.50 -1.83
CA SER A 439 -2.06 -0.29 -2.59
C SER A 439 -1.72 -0.42 -4.08
N TRP A 440 -2.14 -1.52 -4.71
CA TRP A 440 -2.00 -1.79 -6.16
C TRP A 440 -3.04 -1.01 -6.98
N ASN A 441 -2.89 0.30 -6.98
CA ASN A 441 -3.78 1.24 -7.63
C ASN A 441 -2.94 2.30 -8.36
N VAL A 442 -3.45 2.83 -9.48
CA VAL A 442 -2.75 3.85 -10.26
C VAL A 442 -3.11 5.23 -9.72
N GLY A 443 -2.18 5.87 -9.02
CA GLY A 443 -2.44 7.12 -8.31
C GLY A 443 -1.19 7.73 -7.67
N ALA A 444 -1.41 8.75 -6.84
CA ALA A 444 -0.35 9.42 -6.10
C ALA A 444 -0.05 8.70 -4.78
N CYS A 445 1.24 8.44 -4.54
CA CYS A 445 1.74 7.91 -3.27
C CYS A 445 1.38 8.82 -2.07
N SER A 446 1.44 10.14 -2.23
CA SER A 446 1.17 11.11 -1.16
C SER A 446 -0.31 11.31 -0.81
N ALA A 447 -1.23 10.51 -1.35
CA ALA A 447 -2.68 10.75 -1.22
C ALA A 447 -3.53 9.48 -0.93
N GLY A 448 -2.89 8.31 -0.79
CA GLY A 448 -3.57 7.02 -0.62
C GLY A 448 -2.64 5.84 -0.90
N PRO A 449 -1.36 5.93 -0.45
CA PRO A 449 -0.17 5.20 -0.87
C PRO A 449 -0.26 4.31 -2.12
N SER A 450 -0.65 4.84 -3.28
CA SER A 450 -0.63 4.07 -4.53
C SER A 450 0.78 3.55 -4.84
N LEU A 451 0.95 2.27 -5.21
CA LEU A 451 2.24 1.63 -5.50
C LEU A 451 2.69 1.79 -6.96
N ILE A 452 1.75 1.95 -7.89
CA ILE A 452 2.00 1.83 -9.33
C ILE A 452 1.68 3.13 -10.08
N SER A 453 2.50 3.41 -11.10
CA SER A 453 2.29 4.49 -12.06
C SER A 453 1.47 4.05 -13.28
N GLY A 454 1.26 2.74 -13.46
CA GLY A 454 0.40 2.19 -14.52
C GLY A 454 0.08 0.71 -14.32
N TRP A 455 -1.08 0.26 -14.84
CA TRP A 455 -1.61 -1.11 -14.67
C TRP A 455 -0.76 -2.24 -15.28
N SER A 456 0.30 -1.89 -16.02
CA SER A 456 1.39 -2.80 -16.40
C SER A 456 2.25 -3.26 -15.21
N GLY A 457 2.01 -2.74 -14.00
CA GLY A 457 2.85 -3.00 -12.83
C GLY A 457 4.14 -2.18 -12.83
N ALA A 458 4.16 -1.04 -13.51
CA ALA A 458 5.25 -0.08 -13.37
C ALA A 458 5.14 0.57 -11.97
N PRO A 459 6.16 0.48 -11.11
CA PRO A 459 6.13 1.11 -9.79
C PRO A 459 6.12 2.65 -9.89
N ASN A 460 5.83 3.32 -8.78
CA ASN A 460 6.21 4.72 -8.56
C ASN A 460 7.39 4.81 -7.56
N SER A 461 7.67 6.02 -7.06
CA SER A 461 8.90 6.31 -6.33
C SER A 461 9.08 5.59 -4.99
N TYR A 462 8.00 5.11 -4.36
CA TYR A 462 8.09 4.26 -3.16
C TYR A 462 7.70 2.81 -3.44
N GLY A 463 6.77 2.58 -4.38
CA GLY A 463 6.38 1.23 -4.79
C GLY A 463 7.54 0.42 -5.39
N ILE A 464 8.61 1.09 -5.83
CA ILE A 464 9.87 0.46 -6.23
C ILE A 464 10.50 -0.37 -5.10
N GLY A 465 10.46 0.09 -3.84
CA GLY A 465 10.99 -0.66 -2.70
C GLY A 465 10.30 -2.01 -2.55
N VAL A 466 8.97 -2.04 -2.66
CA VAL A 466 8.18 -3.28 -2.65
C VAL A 466 8.48 -4.15 -3.89
N ALA A 467 8.63 -3.54 -5.06
CA ALA A 467 8.88 -4.23 -6.33
C ALA A 467 10.27 -4.90 -6.41
N ASP A 468 11.31 -4.23 -5.90
CA ASP A 468 12.69 -4.74 -5.89
C ASP A 468 12.93 -5.74 -4.74
N HIS A 469 12.22 -5.59 -3.62
CA HIS A 469 12.39 -6.43 -2.42
C HIS A 469 11.71 -7.80 -2.52
N LEU A 470 10.45 -7.87 -2.99
CA LEU A 470 9.68 -9.12 -3.08
C LEU A 470 10.36 -10.25 -3.90
N PRO A 471 11.05 -9.99 -5.03
CA PRO A 471 11.77 -11.01 -5.80
C PRO A 471 12.93 -11.69 -5.05
N ALA A 472 13.49 -11.06 -4.02
CA ALA A 472 14.56 -11.64 -3.21
C ALA A 472 14.04 -12.57 -2.09
N MET A 473 12.73 -12.54 -1.80
CA MET A 473 12.15 -13.21 -0.63
C MET A 473 11.80 -14.68 -0.85
N LYS A 474 11.99 -15.46 0.23
CA LYS A 474 11.47 -16.83 0.35
C LYS A 474 10.01 -16.81 0.82
N GLN A 475 9.20 -17.72 0.27
CA GLN A 475 7.73 -17.69 0.31
C GLN A 475 7.14 -19.02 0.79
#